data_AF-A0A7T4PID9-F1
#
_entry.id   AF-A0A7T4PID9-F1
#
_cell.length_a   1.000
_cell.length_b   1.000
_cell.length_c   1.000
_cell.angle_alpha   90.00
_cell.angle_beta   90.00
_cell.angle_gamma   90.00
#
_symmetry.space_group_name_H-M   'P 1'
#
loop_
_entity.id
_entity.type
_entity.pdbx_description
1 polymer ?
#
loop_
_entity_poly.entity_id
_entity_poly.type
_entity_poly.pdbx_seq_one_letter_code
_entity_poly.pdbx_strand_id
1 'polypeptide(L)'
;MRSRVHEGQPVLTVETLGGRVEELAADHVIAATGHRVDIAAPDFLGHGLRARLATSHGTPKLGAGCASSLPGLSFTGMPGGSSCGPAMRFVCGTGVASPRTAGHLAAYG
;
A
#
# COMPACT_ATOMS: atom_id res chain seq x y z
N MET A 1 -17.28 8.45 -2.56
CA MET A 1 -18.14 7.58 -3.39
C MET A 1 -18.96 6.69 -2.49
N ARG A 2 -20.27 6.62 -2.70
CA ARG A 2 -21.18 5.67 -2.06
C ARG A 2 -22.03 5.01 -3.15
N SER A 3 -22.40 3.75 -2.97
CA SER A 3 -23.25 3.00 -3.90
C SER A 3 -24.54 2.57 -3.23
N ARG A 4 -25.65 2.64 -3.96
CA ARG A 4 -26.94 2.03 -3.60
C ARG A 4 -27.56 1.35 -4.81
N VAL A 5 -28.63 0.60 -4.59
CA VAL A 5 -29.48 0.06 -5.66
C VAL A 5 -30.82 0.78 -5.61
N HIS A 6 -31.31 1.27 -6.75
CA HIS A 6 -32.61 1.91 -6.91
C HIS A 6 -33.33 1.28 -8.10
N GLU A 7 -34.54 0.73 -7.87
CA GLU A 7 -35.33 0.02 -8.90
C GLU A 7 -34.53 -1.06 -9.66
N GLY A 8 -33.62 -1.75 -8.95
CA GLY A 8 -32.76 -2.78 -9.54
C GLY A 8 -31.50 -2.24 -10.24
N GLN A 9 -31.35 -0.92 -10.37
CA GLN A 9 -30.20 -0.29 -11.00
C GLN A 9 -29.20 0.26 -9.96
N PRO A 10 -27.90 0.00 -10.09
CA PRO A 10 -26.87 0.67 -9.32
C PRO A 10 -26.88 2.20 -9.52
N VAL A 11 -26.86 2.93 -8.41
CA VAL A 11 -26.71 4.39 -8.38
C VAL A 11 -25.51 4.76 -7.51
N LEU A 12 -24.61 5.55 -8.06
CA LEU A 12 -23.40 6.04 -7.40
C LEU A 12 -23.58 7.49 -6.98
N THR A 13 -23.36 7.78 -5.70
CA THR A 13 -23.14 9.13 -5.23
C THR A 13 -21.64 9.43 -5.27
N VAL A 14 -21.24 10.35 -6.13
CA VAL A 14 -19.84 10.78 -6.31
C VAL A 14 -19.68 12.22 -5.88
N GLU A 15 -18.49 12.56 -5.40
CA GLU A 15 -18.09 13.94 -5.11
C GLU A 15 -16.97 14.28 -6.10
N THR A 16 -17.17 15.34 -6.86
CA THR A 16 -16.17 15.84 -7.81
C THR A 16 -15.04 16.55 -7.07
N LEU A 17 -13.91 16.77 -7.75
CA LEU A 17 -12.80 17.56 -7.20
C LEU A 17 -13.23 18.97 -6.75
N GLY A 18 -14.29 19.53 -7.31
CA GLY A 18 -14.86 20.83 -6.91
C GLY A 18 -15.85 20.77 -5.75
N GLY A 19 -16.00 19.61 -5.08
CA GLY A 19 -16.93 19.42 -3.97
C GLY A 19 -18.40 19.26 -4.37
N ARG A 20 -18.72 19.29 -5.67
CA ARG A 20 -20.08 19.01 -6.15
C ARG A 20 -20.40 17.54 -5.97
N VAL A 21 -21.54 17.25 -5.36
CA VAL A 21 -22.08 15.89 -5.23
C VAL A 21 -23.02 15.60 -6.41
N GLU A 22 -22.85 14.45 -7.04
CA GLU A 22 -23.64 13.99 -8.18
C GLU A 22 -24.12 12.55 -7.99
N GLU A 23 -25.24 12.21 -8.62
CA GLU A 23 -25.76 10.85 -8.70
C GLU A 23 -25.65 10.32 -10.12
N LEU A 24 -25.05 9.14 -10.27
CA LEU A 24 -24.81 8.49 -11.55
C LEU A 24 -25.48 7.10 -11.54
N ALA A 25 -26.46 6.88 -12.41
CA ALA A 25 -27.05 5.57 -12.63
C ALA A 25 -26.23 4.80 -13.69
N ALA A 26 -26.04 3.49 -13.49
CA ALA A 26 -25.33 2.62 -14.42
C ALA A 26 -25.87 1.19 -14.35
N ASP A 27 -25.72 0.41 -15.42
CA ASP A 27 -26.11 -1.01 -15.41
C ASP A 27 -25.16 -1.85 -14.55
N HIS A 28 -23.87 -1.49 -14.54
CA HIS A 28 -22.82 -2.19 -13.78
C HIS A 28 -21.82 -1.21 -13.18
N VAL A 29 -21.28 -1.58 -12.02
CA VAL A 29 -20.24 -0.83 -11.32
C VAL A 29 -19.04 -1.74 -11.09
N ILE A 30 -17.85 -1.29 -11.51
CA ILE A 30 -16.57 -1.97 -11.24
C ILE A 30 -15.76 -1.10 -10.28
N ALA A 31 -15.49 -1.62 -9.08
CA ALA A 31 -14.71 -0.94 -8.06
C ALA A 31 -13.20 -1.12 -8.29
N ALA A 32 -12.61 -0.38 -9.23
CA ALA A 32 -11.17 -0.39 -9.52
C ALA A 32 -10.38 0.62 -8.66
N THR A 33 -10.66 0.70 -7.34
CA THR A 33 -10.12 1.75 -6.45
C THR A 33 -8.68 1.52 -5.97
N GLY A 34 -7.99 0.54 -6.55
CA GLY A 34 -6.65 0.13 -6.14
C GLY A 34 -6.61 -0.62 -4.80
N HIS A 35 -5.39 -0.82 -4.30
CA HIS A 35 -5.12 -1.58 -3.06
C HIS A 35 -4.47 -0.70 -2.00
N ARG A 36 -4.69 -1.07 -0.73
CA ARG A 36 -3.95 -0.52 0.41
C ARG A 36 -3.03 -1.59 0.98
N VAL A 37 -1.85 -1.17 1.42
CA VAL A 37 -0.94 -2.04 2.16
C VAL A 37 -1.42 -2.11 3.59
N ASP A 38 -1.53 -3.33 4.10
CA ASP A 38 -1.73 -3.62 5.51
C ASP A 38 -0.76 -4.73 5.94
N ILE A 39 0.22 -4.38 6.77
CA ILE A 39 1.20 -5.36 7.29
C ILE A 39 0.56 -6.38 8.25
N ALA A 40 -0.64 -6.12 8.76
CA ALA A 40 -1.38 -7.10 9.53
C ALA A 40 -2.11 -8.14 8.68
N ALA A 41 -2.21 -7.96 7.36
CA ALA A 41 -2.91 -8.91 6.48
C ALA A 41 -2.20 -10.25 6.23
N PRO A 42 -0.86 -10.34 6.08
CA PRO A 42 -0.21 -11.60 5.72
C PRO A 42 0.09 -12.51 6.92
N ASP A 43 -0.50 -13.69 6.99
CA ASP A 43 -0.40 -14.62 8.13
C ASP A 43 1.00 -15.19 8.41
N PHE A 44 1.93 -15.05 7.47
CA PHE A 44 3.32 -15.50 7.67
C PHE A 44 4.10 -14.61 8.66
N LEU A 45 3.71 -13.34 8.82
CA LEU A 45 4.38 -12.45 9.76
C LEU A 45 3.77 -12.67 11.15
N GLY A 46 4.46 -13.42 12.00
CA GLY A 46 3.97 -13.76 13.34
C GLY A 46 3.61 -12.52 14.16
N HIS A 47 2.61 -12.66 15.05
CA HIS A 47 2.08 -11.56 15.87
C HIS A 47 3.18 -10.78 16.62
N GLY A 48 4.18 -11.47 17.18
CA GLY A 48 5.28 -10.82 17.89
C GLY A 48 6.15 -9.90 17.02
N LEU A 49 6.30 -10.21 15.73
CA LEU A 49 7.00 -9.32 14.79
C LEU A 49 6.12 -8.13 14.43
N ARG A 50 4.84 -8.36 14.13
CA ARG A 50 3.87 -7.28 13.83
C ARG A 50 3.79 -6.26 14.96
N ALA A 51 3.74 -6.71 16.21
CA ALA A 51 3.63 -5.86 17.39
C ALA A 51 4.86 -4.96 17.60
N ARG A 52 6.04 -5.39 17.14
CA ARG A 52 7.31 -4.65 17.31
C ARG A 52 7.71 -3.83 16.09
N LEU A 53 7.06 -4.06 14.95
CA LEU A 53 7.35 -3.38 13.71
C LEU A 53 6.78 -1.96 13.72
N ALA A 54 7.62 -0.96 13.45
CA ALA A 54 7.18 0.41 13.33
C ALA A 54 6.37 0.59 12.03
N THR A 55 5.12 1.03 12.14
CA THR A 55 4.23 1.26 11.00
C THR A 55 3.68 2.68 10.96
N SER A 56 3.27 3.13 9.76
CA SER A 56 2.50 4.34 9.52
C SER A 56 1.38 4.02 8.51
N HIS A 57 0.13 4.26 8.88
CA HIS A 57 -1.04 3.98 8.02
C HIS A 57 -1.05 2.56 7.41
N GLY A 58 -0.73 1.53 8.21
CA GLY A 58 -0.69 0.13 7.77
C GLY A 58 0.57 -0.25 6.97
N THR A 59 1.47 0.70 6.70
CA THR A 59 2.72 0.48 5.97
C THR A 59 3.94 0.45 6.90
N PRO A 60 4.99 -0.33 6.63
CA PRO A 60 6.19 -0.33 7.44
C PRO A 60 6.94 1.00 7.27
N LYS A 61 7.42 1.57 8.38
CA LYS A 61 8.37 2.69 8.32
C LYS A 61 9.75 2.12 7.97
N LEU A 62 10.32 2.57 6.87
CA LEU A 62 11.61 2.07 6.40
C LEU A 62 12.70 3.15 6.46
N GLY A 63 13.90 2.73 6.80
CA GLY A 63 15.11 3.55 6.78
C GLY A 63 15.96 3.31 5.53
N ALA A 64 17.26 3.61 5.65
CA ALA A 64 18.23 3.36 4.61
C ALA A 64 18.19 1.88 4.15
N GLY A 65 18.38 1.64 2.85
CA GLY A 65 18.35 0.28 2.30
C GLY A 65 16.98 -0.40 2.27
N CYS A 66 15.91 0.34 2.58
CA CYS A 66 14.57 -0.23 2.79
C CYS A 66 14.50 -1.21 3.97
N ALA A 67 15.36 -0.98 4.98
CA ALA A 67 15.35 -1.71 6.24
C ALA A 67 14.20 -1.27 7.14
N SER A 68 13.58 -2.22 7.84
CA SER A 68 12.55 -1.94 8.84
C SER A 68 13.14 -1.55 10.20
N SER A 69 12.28 -1.29 11.18
CA SER A 69 12.70 -1.10 12.58
C SER A 69 13.20 -2.40 13.24
N LEU A 70 13.02 -3.56 12.60
CA LEU A 70 13.46 -4.84 13.12
C LEU A 70 14.77 -5.25 12.41
N PRO A 71 15.85 -5.53 13.16
CA PRO A 71 17.09 -6.08 12.63
C PRO A 71 16.86 -7.28 11.72
N GLY A 72 17.52 -7.31 10.56
CA GLY A 72 17.43 -8.41 9.59
C GLY A 72 16.11 -8.49 8.81
N LEU A 73 15.19 -7.53 8.97
CA LEU A 73 13.93 -7.48 8.23
C LEU A 73 13.87 -6.23 7.34
N SER A 74 13.76 -6.46 6.03
CA SER A 74 13.63 -5.43 5.01
C SER A 74 12.35 -5.65 4.19
N PHE A 75 11.79 -4.57 3.65
CA PHE A 75 10.60 -4.62 2.80
C PHE A 75 10.90 -3.96 1.45
N THR A 76 10.49 -4.61 0.37
CA THR A 76 10.60 -4.08 -0.99
C THR A 76 9.24 -4.17 -1.69
N GLY A 77 9.10 -3.50 -2.83
CA GLY A 77 7.84 -3.48 -3.57
C GLY A 77 6.77 -2.64 -2.85
N MET A 78 5.49 -2.95 -3.09
CA MET A 78 4.35 -2.14 -2.64
C MET A 78 4.43 -1.70 -1.15
N PRO A 79 4.83 -2.55 -0.18
CA PRO A 79 4.99 -2.15 1.22
C PRO A 79 6.02 -1.03 1.45
N GLY A 80 7.05 -0.93 0.62
CA GLY A 80 8.07 0.11 0.74
C GLY A 80 7.71 1.45 0.10
N GLY A 81 6.57 1.55 -0.60
CA GLY A 81 6.23 2.75 -1.37
C GLY A 81 6.04 4.03 -0.57
N SER A 82 5.65 3.93 0.70
CA SER A 82 5.50 5.10 1.58
C SER A 82 6.83 5.67 2.08
N SER A 83 7.88 4.84 2.16
CA SER A 83 9.18 5.21 2.76
C SER A 83 10.32 5.26 1.74
N CYS A 84 10.39 4.28 0.83
CA CYS A 84 11.44 4.15 -0.20
C CYS A 84 11.09 4.82 -1.55
N GLY A 85 9.90 5.40 -1.67
CA GLY A 85 9.47 6.20 -2.83
C GLY A 85 8.49 5.50 -3.78
N PRO A 86 7.83 6.26 -4.67
CA PRO A 86 6.69 5.78 -5.45
C PRO A 86 7.05 4.67 -6.46
N ALA A 87 8.30 4.61 -6.92
CA ALA A 87 8.78 3.57 -7.82
C ALA A 87 8.62 2.15 -7.25
N MET A 88 8.64 2.00 -5.92
CA MET A 88 8.36 0.73 -5.23
C MET A 88 7.00 0.11 -5.57
N ARG A 89 6.04 0.90 -6.08
CA ARG A 89 4.72 0.38 -6.47
C ARG A 89 4.73 -0.32 -7.84
N PHE A 90 5.87 -0.33 -8.52
CA PHE A 90 5.99 -0.83 -9.89
C PHE A 90 7.21 -1.73 -10.05
N VAL A 91 7.13 -2.67 -11.00
CA VAL A 91 8.24 -3.57 -11.34
C VAL A 91 9.49 -2.80 -11.78
N CYS A 92 9.33 -1.67 -12.49
CA CYS A 92 10.46 -0.83 -12.88
C CYS A 92 11.26 -0.26 -11.69
N GLY A 93 10.68 -0.21 -10.48
CA GLY A 93 11.38 0.19 -9.26
C GLY A 93 12.41 -0.82 -8.75
N THR A 94 12.43 -2.04 -9.30
CA THR A 94 13.37 -3.11 -8.89
C THR A 94 14.84 -2.71 -9.04
N GLY A 95 15.19 -1.97 -10.10
CA GLY A 95 16.55 -1.47 -10.32
C GLY A 95 17.02 -0.49 -9.25
N VAL A 96 16.09 0.19 -8.56
CA VAL A 96 16.39 1.09 -7.44
C VAL A 96 16.36 0.34 -6.11
N ALA A 97 15.40 -0.58 -5.95
CA ALA A 97 15.20 -1.36 -4.74
C ALA A 97 16.40 -2.25 -4.41
N SER A 98 16.80 -3.05 -5.40
CA SER A 98 17.70 -4.19 -5.19
C SER A 98 19.11 -3.75 -4.75
N PRO A 99 19.77 -2.76 -5.39
CA PRO A 99 21.09 -2.32 -4.97
C PRO A 99 21.08 -1.68 -3.57
N ARG A 100 20.01 -0.95 -3.22
CA ARG A 100 19.87 -0.32 -1.90
C ARG A 100 19.77 -1.37 -0.80
N THR A 101 18.93 -2.38 -0.99
CA THR A 101 18.77 -3.46 -0.02
C THR A 101 20.01 -4.33 0.06
N ALA A 102 20.60 -4.71 -1.08
CA ALA A 102 21.83 -5.50 -1.11
C ALA A 102 23.00 -4.76 -0.42
N GLY A 103 23.20 -3.47 -0.72
CA GLY A 103 24.25 -2.66 -0.10
C GLY A 103 24.06 -2.50 1.41
N HIS A 104 22.81 -2.35 1.88
CA HIS A 104 22.54 -2.28 3.32
C HIS A 104 22.80 -3.62 4.02
N LEU A 105 22.41 -4.74 3.42
CA LEU A 105 22.67 -6.08 3.97
C LEU A 105 24.17 -6.38 4.01
N ALA A 106 24.93 -5.99 2.98
CA ALA A 106 26.38 -6.16 2.94
C ALA A 106 27.10 -5.35 4.04
N ALA A 107 26.55 -4.20 4.43
CA ALA A 107 27.07 -3.37 5.52
C ALA A 107 26.58 -3.80 6.92
N TYR A 108 25.68 -4.78 7.00
CA TYR A 108 25.09 -5.27 8.25
C TYR A 108 25.89 -6.41 8.89
N GLY A 109 27.03 -6.79 8.29
CA GLY A 109 27.94 -7.85 8.73
C GLY A 109 29.29 -7.34 9.20
#